data_AF-A0A843HX33-F1
#
_entry.id   AF-A0A843HX33-F1
#
_cell.length_a   1.000
_cell.length_b   1.000
_cell.length_c   1.000
_cell.angle_alpha   90.00
_cell.angle_beta   90.00
_cell.angle_gamma   90.00
#
_symmetry.space_group_name_H-M   'P 1'
#
loop_
_entity.id
_entity.type
_entity.pdbx_description
1 polymer ?
#
loop_
_entity_poly.entity_id
_entity_poly.type
_entity_poly.pdbx_seq_one_letter_code
_entity_poly.pdbx_strand_id
1 'polypeptide(L)'
;MAVLNRDDFFKKIHDRMPAVTSDEDIGFLEDMTDTYNDLENRAKNGADDWERKYHELDNSWREKYKHRFFNGGDRNVPPVGRQQEEDIISSENITVEDLFS
;
A
#
# COMPACT_ATOMS: atom_id res chain seq x y z
N MET A 1 -0.45 -19.92 20.07
CA MET A 1 -0.07 -20.16 18.66
C MET A 1 1.37 -19.70 18.47
N ALA A 2 2.18 -20.40 17.66
CA ALA A 2 3.58 -20.09 17.45
C ALA A 2 3.83 -19.74 15.97
N VAL A 3 4.68 -18.75 15.72
CA VAL A 3 5.20 -18.45 14.37
C VAL A 3 6.33 -19.44 14.10
N LEU A 4 6.21 -20.19 13.01
CA LEU A 4 7.18 -21.21 12.61
C LEU A 4 8.10 -20.65 11.54
N ASN A 5 9.35 -21.11 11.54
CA ASN A 5 10.20 -20.95 10.36
C ASN A 5 9.67 -21.86 9.22
N ARG A 6 10.18 -21.61 8.01
CA ARG A 6 9.79 -22.33 6.81
C ARG A 6 9.85 -23.86 6.99
N ASP A 7 10.97 -24.37 7.49
CA ASP A 7 11.21 -25.81 7.59
C ASP A 7 10.24 -26.47 8.58
N ASP A 8 10.02 -25.85 9.75
CA ASP A 8 9.07 -26.32 10.76
C ASP A 8 7.62 -26.28 10.26
N PHE A 9 7.28 -25.30 9.40
CA PHE A 9 5.97 -25.20 8.77
C PHE A 9 5.74 -26.35 7.78
N PHE A 10 6.66 -26.57 6.84
CA PHE A 10 6.53 -27.65 5.86
C PHE A 10 6.66 -29.04 6.47
N LYS A 11 7.46 -29.20 7.53
CA LYS A 11 7.52 -30.43 8.31
C LYS A 11 6.15 -30.80 8.90
N LYS A 12 5.42 -29.83 9.46
CA LYS A 12 4.06 -30.08 9.96
C LYS A 12 3.07 -30.46 8.88
N ILE A 13 3.20 -29.88 7.68
CA ILE A 13 2.36 -30.23 6.53
C ILE A 13 2.66 -31.68 6.12
N HIS A 14 3.93 -32.03 5.99
CA HIS A 14 4.38 -33.38 5.69
C HIS A 14 3.91 -34.40 6.75
N ASP A 15 4.03 -34.10 8.04
CA ASP A 15 3.57 -34.97 9.12
C ASP A 15 2.04 -35.17 9.10
N ARG A 16 1.29 -34.21 8.55
CA ARG A 16 -0.16 -34.29 8.38
C ARG A 16 -0.56 -35.06 7.11
N MET A 17 0.32 -35.08 6.11
CA MET A 17 0.15 -35.73 4.81
C MET A 17 1.27 -36.75 4.56
N PRO A 18 1.38 -37.83 5.36
CA PRO A 18 2.48 -38.78 5.25
C PRO A 18 2.43 -39.63 3.98
N ALA A 19 1.32 -39.61 3.24
CA ALA A 19 1.14 -40.33 1.99
C ALA A 19 0.72 -39.36 0.88
N VAL A 20 1.63 -38.48 0.48
CA VAL A 20 1.50 -37.68 -0.75
C VAL A 20 1.49 -38.66 -1.92
N THR A 21 0.30 -39.10 -2.32
CA THR A 21 0.15 -40.21 -3.29
C THR A 21 -0.84 -39.88 -4.39
N SER A 22 -1.65 -38.84 -4.21
CA SER A 22 -2.53 -38.32 -5.25
C SER A 22 -1.96 -37.06 -5.91
N ASP A 23 -2.29 -36.83 -7.18
CA ASP A 23 -1.94 -35.59 -7.89
C ASP A 23 -2.54 -34.35 -7.19
N GLU A 24 -3.64 -34.51 -6.47
CA GLU A 24 -4.26 -33.45 -5.66
C GLU A 24 -3.39 -33.06 -4.46
N ASP A 25 -2.78 -34.03 -3.77
CA ASP A 25 -1.85 -33.75 -2.66
C ASP A 25 -0.58 -33.02 -3.16
N ILE A 26 -0.11 -33.38 -4.36
CA ILE A 26 1.03 -32.74 -5.00
C ILE A 26 0.70 -31.29 -5.36
N GLY A 27 -0.46 -31.06 -5.98
CA GLY A 27 -0.93 -29.71 -6.31
C GLY A 27 -1.12 -28.85 -5.06
N PHE A 28 -1.66 -29.42 -3.99
CA PHE A 28 -1.80 -28.70 -2.72
C PHE A 28 -0.44 -28.29 -2.13
N LEU A 29 0.57 -29.18 -2.17
CA LEU A 29 1.93 -28.85 -1.71
C LEU A 29 2.59 -27.77 -2.57
N GLU A 30 2.37 -27.81 -3.89
CA GLU A 30 2.84 -26.79 -4.83
C GLU A 30 2.21 -25.43 -4.49
N ASP A 31 0.88 -25.36 -4.40
CA ASP A 31 0.14 -24.14 -4.06
C ASP A 31 0.61 -23.53 -2.73
N MET A 32 0.82 -24.38 -1.72
CA MET A 32 1.33 -23.93 -0.42
C MET A 32 2.77 -23.40 -0.51
N THR A 33 3.62 -24.08 -1.28
CA THR A 33 5.02 -23.68 -1.46
C THR A 33 5.13 -22.37 -2.23
N ASP A 34 4.38 -22.23 -3.31
CA ASP A 34 4.34 -21.04 -4.15
C ASP A 34 3.77 -19.84 -3.40
N THR A 35 2.66 -20.03 -2.68
CA THR A 35 2.08 -18.96 -1.86
C THR A 35 3.05 -18.52 -0.76
N TYR A 36 3.72 -19.46 -0.08
CA TYR A 36 4.70 -19.11 0.95
C TYR A 36 5.90 -18.36 0.36
N ASN A 37 6.42 -18.81 -0.78
CA ASN A 37 7.51 -18.16 -1.50
C ASN A 37 7.13 -16.73 -1.93
N ASP A 38 5.94 -16.55 -2.49
CA ASP A 38 5.44 -15.25 -2.91
C ASP A 38 5.26 -14.30 -1.71
N LEU A 39 4.69 -14.79 -0.60
CA LEU A 39 4.58 -14.01 0.64
C LEU A 39 5.96 -13.65 1.20
N GLU A 40 6.91 -14.58 1.22
CA GLU A 40 8.28 -14.33 1.67
C GLU A 40 8.97 -13.28 0.79
N ASN A 41 8.83 -13.38 -0.52
CA ASN A 41 9.37 -12.41 -1.47
C ASN A 41 8.70 -11.04 -1.34
N ARG A 42 7.38 -10.98 -1.17
CA ARG A 42 6.66 -9.73 -0.92
C ARG A 42 6.99 -9.13 0.43
N ALA A 43 7.26 -9.94 1.46
CA ALA A 43 7.69 -9.43 2.75
C ALA A 43 9.11 -8.85 2.67
N LYS A 44 10.01 -9.50 1.91
CA LYS A 44 11.37 -8.99 1.63
C LYS A 44 11.33 -7.71 0.78
N ASN A 45 10.52 -7.67 -0.27
CA ASN A 45 10.46 -6.57 -1.23
C ASN A 45 9.47 -5.45 -0.84
N GLY A 46 8.51 -5.74 0.04
CA GLY A 46 7.46 -4.81 0.48
C GLY A 46 7.93 -3.76 1.47
N ALA A 47 9.09 -4.00 2.11
CA ALA A 47 9.79 -2.98 2.89
C ALA A 47 10.40 -1.86 2.02
N ASP A 48 10.59 -2.09 0.72
CA ASP A 48 11.18 -1.10 -0.20
C ASP A 48 10.14 -0.37 -1.05
N ASP A 49 8.89 -0.83 -1.06
CA ASP A 49 7.89 -0.36 -2.02
C ASP A 49 7.17 0.94 -1.58
N TRP A 50 7.38 1.38 -0.34
CA TRP A 50 6.81 2.64 0.16
C TRP A 50 7.52 3.87 -0.41
N GLU A 51 8.83 3.79 -0.66
CA GLU A 51 9.61 4.89 -1.22
C GLU A 51 9.22 5.14 -2.69
N ARG A 52 9.08 4.07 -3.48
CA ARG A 52 8.55 4.16 -4.85
C ARG A 52 7.15 4.76 -4.88
N LYS A 53 6.23 4.26 -4.05
CA LYS A 53 4.86 4.80 -3.95
C LYS A 53 4.85 6.25 -3.52
N TYR A 54 5.75 6.66 -2.62
CA TYR A 54 5.90 8.05 -2.21
C TYR A 54 6.37 8.94 -3.38
N HIS A 55 7.41 8.55 -4.11
CA HIS A 55 7.92 9.32 -5.25
C HIS A 55 6.91 9.44 -6.39
N GLU A 56 6.19 8.36 -6.71
CA GLU A 56 5.11 8.39 -7.70
C GLU A 56 3.96 9.32 -7.26
N LEU A 57 3.59 9.25 -5.98
CA LEU A 57 2.57 10.13 -5.42
C LEU A 57 3.02 11.60 -5.47
N ASP A 58 4.22 11.93 -4.99
CA ASP A 58 4.77 13.29 -5.01
C ASP A 58 4.81 13.86 -6.44
N ASN A 59 5.31 13.09 -7.40
CA ASN A 59 5.31 13.49 -8.81
C ASN A 59 3.89 13.74 -9.35
N SER A 60 2.93 12.87 -9.02
CA SER A 60 1.54 13.05 -9.43
C SER A 60 0.92 14.33 -8.86
N TRP A 61 1.29 14.71 -7.63
CA TRP A 61 0.82 15.93 -6.98
C TRP A 61 1.47 17.17 -7.56
N ARG A 62 2.77 17.12 -7.85
CA ARG A 62 3.50 18.21 -8.54
C ARG A 62 2.93 18.46 -9.93
N GLU A 63 2.65 17.42 -10.70
CA GLU A 63 2.04 17.56 -12.02
C GLU A 63 0.62 18.13 -11.91
N LYS A 64 -0.20 17.67 -10.95
CA LYS A 64 -1.53 18.27 -10.70
C LYS A 64 -1.45 19.75 -10.32
N TYR A 65 -0.51 20.15 -9.47
CA TYR A 65 -0.30 21.55 -9.09
C TYR A 65 0.19 22.38 -10.27
N LYS A 66 1.22 21.90 -10.97
CA LYS A 66 1.78 22.57 -12.15
C LYS A 66 0.71 22.79 -13.22
N HIS A 67 -0.13 21.79 -13.47
CA HIS A 67 -1.25 21.90 -14.40
C HIS A 67 -2.28 22.96 -13.98
N ARG A 68 -2.56 23.10 -12.67
CA ARG A 68 -3.51 24.11 -12.15
C ARG A 68 -2.99 25.55 -12.29
N PHE A 69 -1.69 25.77 -12.09
CA PHE A 69 -1.12 27.12 -12.04
C PHE A 69 -0.52 27.59 -13.37
N PHE A 70 0.03 26.68 -14.19
CA PHE A 70 0.77 27.05 -15.40
C PHE A 70 0.07 26.68 -16.71
N ASN A 71 -0.91 25.77 -16.70
CA ASN A 71 -1.72 25.43 -17.89
C ASN A 71 -3.07 26.15 -17.90
N GLY A 72 -3.14 27.37 -17.34
CA GLY A 72 -4.36 28.16 -17.23
C GLY A 72 -5.13 28.21 -18.56
N GLY A 73 -6.36 27.69 -18.56
CA GLY A 73 -7.22 27.72 -19.75
C GLY A 73 -8.59 27.10 -19.59
N ASP A 74 -8.77 25.98 -18.90
CA ASP A 74 -10.07 25.29 -18.90
C ASP A 74 -10.86 25.54 -17.61
N ARG A 75 -11.84 26.43 -17.70
CA ARG A 75 -12.87 26.68 -16.69
C ARG A 75 -13.91 25.55 -16.66
N ASN A 76 -13.47 24.30 -16.61
CA ASN A 76 -14.36 23.14 -16.46
C ASN A 76 -13.77 22.17 -15.43
N VAL A 77 -13.85 22.58 -14.17
CA VAL A 77 -13.55 21.72 -13.02
C VAL A 77 -14.86 21.02 -12.63
N PRO A 78 -14.98 19.68 -12.70
CA PRO A 78 -16.10 19.01 -12.05
C PRO A 78 -15.98 19.24 -10.55
N PRO A 79 -17.09 19.54 -9.84
CA PRO A 79 -17.02 19.93 -8.44
C PRO A 79 -16.41 18.79 -7.65
N VAL A 80 -15.27 19.05 -7.01
CA VAL A 80 -14.82 18.23 -5.90
C VAL A 80 -15.84 18.50 -4.79
N GLY A 81 -16.90 17.69 -4.80
CA GLY A 81 -17.83 17.62 -3.69
C GLY A 81 -17.06 17.19 -2.44
N ARG A 82 -16.65 18.18 -1.66
CA ARG A 82 -16.97 18.27 -0.24
C ARG A 82 -16.90 19.73 0.14
N GLN A 83 -18.02 20.21 0.65
CA GLN A 83 -18.20 21.52 1.25
C GLN A 83 -17.00 21.83 2.15
N GLN A 84 -16.25 22.85 1.76
CA GLN A 84 -15.32 23.55 2.64
C GLN A 84 -15.56 25.04 2.36
N GLU A 85 -16.84 25.41 2.42
CA GLU A 85 -17.24 26.76 2.75
C GLU A 85 -17.29 26.80 4.28
N GLU A 86 -16.82 27.91 4.84
CA GLU A 86 -16.57 28.17 6.26
C GLU A 86 -15.14 27.81 6.72
N ASP A 87 -14.44 28.86 7.16
CA ASP A 87 -13.04 28.95 7.60
C ASP A 87 -11.93 29.02 6.53
N ILE A 88 -12.11 29.88 5.53
CA ILE A 88 -10.98 30.69 5.06
C ILE A 88 -10.70 31.73 6.16
N ILE A 89 -10.05 31.32 7.25
CA ILE A 89 -9.39 32.27 8.13
C ILE A 89 -8.34 32.94 7.25
N SER A 90 -8.56 34.21 6.94
CA SER A 90 -7.62 35.05 6.19
C SER A 90 -6.21 34.79 6.75
N SER A 91 -5.35 34.20 5.92
CA SER A 91 -3.98 33.82 6.32
C SER A 91 -3.10 35.01 6.71
N GLU A 92 -3.61 36.23 6.58
CA GLU A 92 -2.93 37.46 7.01
C GLU A 92 -2.93 37.69 8.53
N ASN A 93 -3.69 36.92 9.32
CA ASN A 93 -3.88 37.21 10.74
C ASN A 93 -3.77 36.00 11.69
N ILE A 94 -3.35 34.82 11.20
CA ILE A 94 -3.06 33.66 12.05
C ILE A 94 -1.67 33.84 12.67
N THR A 95 -1.61 33.84 14.00
CA THR A 95 -0.32 33.87 14.72
C THR A 95 0.06 32.46 15.16
N VAL A 96 1.35 32.22 15.42
CA VAL A 96 1.84 30.90 15.86
C VAL A 96 1.19 30.42 17.17
N GLU A 97 0.64 31.32 17.99
CA GLU A 97 -0.04 30.99 19.24
C GLU A 97 -1.41 30.33 19.00
N ASP A 98 -2.09 30.63 17.89
CA ASP A 98 -3.38 30.00 17.51
C ASP A 98 -3.24 28.52 17.11
N LEU A 99 -2.02 28.04 16.83
CA LEU A 99 -1.77 26.67 16.35
C LEU A 99 -1.52 25.67 17.48
N PHE A 100 -1.29 26.14 18.70
CA PHE A 100 -0.97 25.31 19.88
C PHE A 100 -1.91 25.58 21.06
N SER A 101 -2.98 26.34 20.85
CA SER A 101 -3.97 26.64 21.87
C SER A 101 -5.05 25.55 22.01
#